data_AF-A0A6J1TWW9-F1
#
_entry.id   AF-A0A6J1TWW9-F1
#
_cell.length_a   1.000
_cell.length_b   1.000
_cell.length_c   1.000
_cell.angle_alpha   90.00
_cell.angle_beta   90.00
_cell.angle_gamma   90.00
#
_symmetry.space_group_name_H-M   'P 1'
#
loop_
_entity.id
_entity.type
_entity.pdbx_description
1 polymer ?
#
loop_
_entity_poly.entity_id
_entity_poly.type
_entity_poly.pdbx_seq_one_letter_code
_entity_poly.pdbx_strand_id
1 'polypeptide(L)'
;MEFRWKEETEEEEALPKKRDEVERGKAKRAGERAGAAGIAPLEEGVSHPASRPAEERMPEEGESQGRGDSSNDAVRRQRLNGCSKVAGQEEEEEEEEEGSAEQGARPTRAVSVPEEDVRLSAPGQEVVTLKRRAAEDLQPSGEPKGPEDALMGELSEMVHKVVKNSSWWERHGVDDTIIALNLLNLPLGFLLLRSSNPFVFLAGIAVLGVAYHTLTVKASHLATHNALAESKSWGKLWSIFFIEVCSAFTAERGSYNHVKMHHAYTNVIGLGDSSTWKIPFLNRYVYMFIAPVAVPVITPLVAIGLLTEVELKTAIRTLCCMFVGFYAHYWLLINVSGFQSTWSALGCMLITRALLAHAYIHVNIFQHIGLPMFSPDKKPKRIHMISCGVLNLPRNPLLDWVFGHSLISCHVEHHLFPAFSDNMCLKIKPLVSQYLKKNKLRYNEDSYWSRLKLFLDKYEELMVHAPPISELVGIQ
;
A
#
# COMPACT_ATOMS: atom_id res chain seq x y z
N MET A 1 -20.96 -18.25 -43.76
CA MET A 1 -19.93 -19.28 -43.53
C MET A 1 -19.45 -19.12 -42.11
N GLU A 2 -19.90 -20.01 -41.22
CA GLU A 2 -19.37 -20.12 -39.86
C GLU A 2 -18.06 -20.91 -39.90
N PHE A 3 -17.13 -20.61 -39.00
CA PHE A 3 -16.09 -21.56 -38.61
C PHE A 3 -15.99 -21.61 -37.08
N ARG A 4 -15.96 -22.84 -36.57
CA ARG A 4 -16.17 -23.20 -35.16
C ARG A 4 -14.99 -24.05 -34.68
N TRP A 5 -14.29 -23.58 -33.65
CA TRP A 5 -13.34 -24.37 -32.84
C TRP A 5 -13.56 -23.93 -31.39
N LYS A 6 -14.36 -24.69 -30.64
CA LYS A 6 -13.99 -25.86 -29.81
C LYS A 6 -13.49 -25.43 -28.44
N GLU A 7 -14.38 -25.58 -27.46
CA GLU A 7 -14.07 -25.57 -26.03
C GLU A 7 -13.27 -26.83 -25.68
N GLU A 8 -12.25 -26.69 -24.83
CA GLU A 8 -11.66 -27.81 -24.09
C GLU A 8 -12.19 -27.77 -22.66
N THR A 9 -12.66 -28.92 -22.19
CA THR A 9 -13.38 -29.10 -20.92
C THR A 9 -12.46 -29.31 -19.73
N GLU A 10 -12.99 -29.01 -18.55
CA GLU A 10 -12.36 -29.14 -17.24
C GLU A 10 -11.85 -30.56 -16.93
N GLU A 11 -10.68 -30.67 -16.29
CA GLU A 11 -10.25 -31.86 -15.54
C GLU A 11 -10.40 -31.57 -14.04
N GLU A 12 -11.41 -32.17 -13.41
CA GLU A 12 -11.72 -32.02 -11.98
C GLU A 12 -11.01 -33.09 -11.12
N GLU A 13 -10.86 -32.79 -9.83
CA GLU A 13 -10.01 -33.51 -8.88
C GLU A 13 -10.34 -35.01 -8.67
N ALA A 14 -9.29 -35.82 -8.54
CA ALA A 14 -9.38 -37.20 -8.06
C ALA A 14 -8.85 -37.34 -6.61
N LEU A 15 -9.72 -37.19 -5.62
CA LEU A 15 -9.46 -37.59 -4.23
C LEU A 15 -9.90 -39.04 -3.96
N PRO A 16 -9.11 -39.87 -3.25
CA PRO A 16 -9.41 -41.28 -3.05
C PRO A 16 -10.48 -41.52 -1.98
N LYS A 17 -11.50 -42.31 -2.33
CA LYS A 17 -12.59 -42.73 -1.43
C LYS A 17 -12.09 -43.68 -0.33
N LYS A 18 -12.46 -43.41 0.93
CA LYS A 18 -12.63 -44.48 1.93
C LYS A 18 -14.04 -45.08 1.79
N ARG A 19 -14.13 -46.40 1.98
CA ARG A 19 -15.39 -47.11 2.21
C ARG A 19 -15.94 -46.75 3.59
N ASP A 20 -17.25 -46.77 3.74
CA ASP A 20 -17.94 -47.79 4.54
C ASP A 20 -19.40 -47.94 4.06
N GLU A 21 -20.00 -49.10 4.34
CA GLU A 21 -21.32 -49.52 3.83
C GLU A 21 -22.45 -49.29 4.86
N VAL A 22 -23.68 -49.73 4.51
CA VAL A 22 -24.88 -49.85 5.40
C VAL A 22 -25.61 -48.50 5.63
N GLU A 23 -26.93 -48.32 5.40
CA GLU A 23 -28.03 -49.26 5.12
C GLU A 23 -29.08 -48.71 4.13
N ARG A 24 -30.20 -49.44 3.96
CA ARG A 24 -31.14 -49.42 2.84
C ARG A 24 -32.55 -49.02 3.32
N GLY A 25 -33.21 -48.05 2.71
CA GLY A 25 -34.61 -47.70 3.03
C GLY A 25 -35.39 -47.10 1.85
N LYS A 26 -36.46 -47.78 1.40
CA LYS A 26 -37.34 -47.36 0.28
C LYS A 26 -38.79 -47.16 0.72
N ALA A 27 -39.38 -46.00 0.41
CA ALA A 27 -40.80 -45.77 0.07
C ALA A 27 -40.90 -44.29 -0.39
N LYS A 28 -41.43 -43.83 -1.54
CA LYS A 28 -42.37 -44.28 -2.60
C LYS A 28 -43.87 -43.99 -2.32
N ARG A 29 -44.44 -43.18 -3.23
CA ARG A 29 -45.87 -42.79 -3.47
C ARG A 29 -46.44 -41.62 -2.63
N ALA A 30 -47.44 -40.86 -3.11
CA ALA A 30 -47.87 -40.49 -4.48
C ALA A 30 -49.09 -39.55 -4.42
N GLY A 31 -49.17 -38.57 -5.34
CA GLY A 31 -50.42 -37.89 -5.75
C GLY A 31 -51.06 -36.91 -4.75
N GLU A 32 -52.05 -36.09 -5.12
CA GLU A 32 -52.43 -35.55 -6.45
C GLU A 32 -53.50 -34.45 -6.27
N ARG A 33 -53.76 -33.65 -7.32
CA ARG A 33 -54.87 -32.66 -7.51
C ARG A 33 -54.82 -31.32 -6.75
N ALA A 34 -55.50 -30.25 -7.20
CA ALA A 34 -55.75 -29.72 -8.56
C ALA A 34 -56.60 -28.43 -8.48
N GLY A 35 -56.27 -27.44 -9.34
CA GLY A 35 -57.17 -26.39 -9.84
C GLY A 35 -57.41 -25.16 -8.94
N ALA A 36 -57.91 -24.04 -9.46
CA ALA A 36 -57.92 -23.48 -10.84
C ALA A 36 -58.53 -22.06 -10.81
N ALA A 37 -58.05 -21.13 -11.65
CA ALA A 37 -58.68 -19.88 -12.16
C ALA A 37 -59.49 -18.94 -11.21
N GLY A 38 -59.50 -17.61 -11.37
CA GLY A 38 -58.83 -16.72 -12.32
C GLY A 38 -59.58 -15.37 -12.45
N ILE A 39 -59.06 -14.47 -13.30
CA ILE A 39 -59.78 -13.38 -14.01
C ILE A 39 -60.19 -12.12 -13.18
N ALA A 40 -59.58 -10.97 -13.54
CA ALA A 40 -60.10 -9.60 -13.37
C ALA A 40 -60.90 -9.19 -14.64
N PRO A 41 -61.66 -8.06 -14.71
CA PRO A 41 -61.02 -6.79 -15.17
C PRO A 41 -61.75 -5.42 -14.93
N LEU A 42 -61.06 -4.29 -15.26
CA LEU A 42 -61.56 -2.99 -15.86
C LEU A 42 -62.53 -2.05 -15.07
N GLU A 43 -62.62 -0.70 -15.23
CA GLU A 43 -61.77 0.38 -15.82
C GLU A 43 -62.26 1.81 -15.38
N GLU A 44 -61.79 2.90 -16.05
CA GLU A 44 -62.11 4.36 -15.96
C GLU A 44 -61.60 5.11 -14.69
N GLY A 45 -61.17 6.39 -14.66
CA GLY A 45 -60.94 7.50 -15.61
C GLY A 45 -60.39 8.73 -14.83
N VAL A 46 -60.02 9.94 -15.34
CA VAL A 46 -59.83 10.51 -16.70
C VAL A 46 -59.07 11.88 -16.56
N SER A 47 -58.33 12.31 -17.61
CA SER A 47 -57.86 13.67 -18.01
C SER A 47 -56.67 14.45 -17.35
N HIS A 48 -56.01 15.21 -18.24
CA HIS A 48 -54.93 16.21 -18.14
C HIS A 48 -55.42 17.50 -18.87
N PRO A 49 -54.86 18.73 -18.70
CA PRO A 49 -53.70 19.15 -19.53
C PRO A 49 -52.75 20.29 -19.04
N ALA A 50 -51.49 20.16 -19.47
CA ALA A 50 -50.51 21.13 -20.00
C ALA A 50 -50.44 22.64 -19.60
N SER A 51 -49.20 23.09 -19.28
CA SER A 51 -48.52 24.24 -19.94
C SER A 51 -46.99 24.30 -19.63
N ARG A 52 -46.19 24.89 -20.54
CA ARG A 52 -44.73 25.20 -20.52
C ARG A 52 -44.54 26.71 -20.92
N PRO A 53 -43.33 27.26 -21.20
CA PRO A 53 -42.12 27.46 -20.36
C PRO A 53 -41.58 28.94 -20.43
N ALA A 54 -40.48 29.26 -19.74
CA ALA A 54 -39.55 30.40 -19.96
C ALA A 54 -38.20 30.06 -19.27
N GLU A 55 -36.99 30.20 -19.86
CA GLU A 55 -36.22 31.45 -20.12
C GLU A 55 -35.88 32.26 -18.84
N GLU A 56 -34.69 32.80 -18.59
CA GLU A 56 -33.33 32.75 -19.19
C GLU A 56 -32.35 33.44 -18.19
N ARG A 57 -31.02 33.36 -18.43
CA ARG A 57 -29.92 34.29 -18.01
C ARG A 57 -29.00 33.92 -16.84
N MET A 58 -27.71 33.89 -17.18
CA MET A 58 -26.59 34.26 -16.30
C MET A 58 -26.47 35.80 -16.20
N PRO A 59 -25.59 36.32 -15.35
CA PRO A 59 -24.48 37.06 -15.97
C PRO A 59 -23.09 36.69 -15.44
N GLU A 60 -22.10 37.21 -16.15
CA GLU A 60 -20.66 37.05 -15.97
C GLU A 60 -20.06 37.88 -14.81
N GLU A 61 -18.81 37.54 -14.50
CA GLU A 61 -17.67 38.39 -14.11
C GLU A 61 -17.85 39.61 -13.18
N GLY A 62 -16.96 39.64 -12.17
CA GLY A 62 -16.70 40.79 -11.32
C GLY A 62 -15.36 40.66 -10.62
N GLU A 63 -14.28 41.05 -11.30
CA GLU A 63 -12.98 41.24 -10.65
C GLU A 63 -13.10 42.28 -9.52
N SER A 64 -12.45 42.03 -8.39
CA SER A 64 -12.09 43.11 -7.47
C SER A 64 -10.71 42.87 -6.85
N GLN A 65 -9.77 43.75 -7.19
CA GLN A 65 -8.51 43.86 -6.47
C GLN A 65 -8.77 44.51 -5.11
N GLY A 66 -8.38 43.85 -4.02
CA GLY A 66 -8.39 44.39 -2.66
C GLY A 66 -6.97 44.46 -2.10
N ARG A 67 -6.46 45.66 -1.85
CA ARG A 67 -5.12 45.93 -1.32
C ARG A 67 -5.25 46.65 0.03
N GLY A 68 -4.44 46.26 1.01
CA GLY A 68 -4.44 46.82 2.37
C GLY A 68 -5.29 45.98 3.35
N ASP A 69 -4.96 45.90 4.64
CA ASP A 69 -3.79 46.44 5.32
C ASP A 69 -3.43 45.65 6.59
N SER A 70 -2.24 45.90 7.13
CA SER A 70 -1.72 45.31 8.37
C SER A 70 -2.43 45.85 9.63
N SER A 71 -2.72 44.99 10.61
CA SER A 71 -2.36 45.24 12.04
C SER A 71 -2.68 44.08 13.00
N ASN A 72 -1.63 43.68 13.74
CA ASN A 72 -1.54 43.36 15.17
C ASN A 72 -2.54 42.48 15.95
N ASP A 73 -1.92 41.54 16.69
CA ASP A 73 -2.10 41.24 18.13
C ASP A 73 -3.45 40.76 18.69
N ALA A 74 -3.49 39.49 19.13
CA ALA A 74 -3.28 39.13 20.55
C ALA A 74 -4.09 37.90 21.02
N VAL A 75 -3.45 36.73 21.20
CA VAL A 75 -3.87 35.74 22.23
C VAL A 75 -2.68 35.11 22.96
N ARG A 76 -2.32 35.78 24.06
CA ARG A 76 -2.16 35.22 25.42
C ARG A 76 -1.40 33.87 25.62
N ARG A 77 -0.28 34.00 26.35
CA ARG A 77 0.44 32.94 27.08
C ARG A 77 -0.48 32.02 27.90
N GLN A 78 -0.09 30.74 28.00
CA GLN A 78 -0.13 30.06 29.30
C GLN A 78 1.09 29.13 29.47
N ARG A 79 1.98 29.51 30.40
CA ARG A 79 3.08 28.71 30.93
C ARG A 79 2.70 28.40 32.38
N LEU A 80 2.87 27.17 32.84
CA LEU A 80 2.87 26.86 34.26
C LEU A 80 4.16 26.11 34.61
N ASN A 81 4.88 26.67 35.60
CA ASN A 81 5.91 25.98 36.37
C ASN A 81 5.20 24.89 37.22
N GLY A 82 5.84 23.85 37.76
CA GLY A 82 7.27 23.55 37.92
C GLY A 82 7.58 23.31 39.42
N CYS A 83 8.39 22.29 39.73
CA CYS A 83 8.95 22.02 41.07
C CYS A 83 10.29 21.26 40.87
N SER A 84 11.42 21.96 40.88
CA SER A 84 12.39 22.09 41.99
C SER A 84 13.05 20.78 42.45
N LYS A 85 14.34 20.61 42.09
CA LYS A 85 15.55 20.60 42.98
C LYS A 85 15.77 19.25 43.69
N VAL A 86 16.98 18.67 43.79
CA VAL A 86 18.34 19.15 44.18
C VAL A 86 19.36 18.33 43.33
N ALA A 87 20.41 18.80 42.66
CA ALA A 87 21.55 19.73 42.91
C ALA A 87 22.82 19.05 43.52
N GLY A 88 24.00 19.35 42.93
CA GLY A 88 25.34 18.75 43.16
C GLY A 88 25.83 18.05 41.88
N GLN A 89 26.81 18.55 41.09
CA GLN A 89 28.25 18.84 41.35
C GLN A 89 29.03 17.56 41.71
N GLU A 90 30.21 17.25 41.14
CA GLU A 90 31.10 17.95 40.18
C GLU A 90 32.13 16.95 39.58
N GLU A 91 32.88 17.35 38.53
CA GLU A 91 34.22 16.84 38.09
C GLU A 91 34.34 15.35 37.66
N GLU A 92 34.86 14.92 36.49
CA GLU A 92 36.12 15.14 35.72
C GLU A 92 37.14 13.96 35.87
N GLU A 93 38.02 13.81 34.86
CA GLU A 93 39.08 12.77 34.64
C GLU A 93 38.55 11.35 34.30
N GLU A 94 38.82 10.67 33.17
CA GLU A 94 39.99 10.43 32.26
C GLU A 94 40.89 9.21 32.60
N GLU A 95 41.40 8.57 31.52
CA GLU A 95 42.32 7.40 31.43
C GLU A 95 41.75 6.03 31.89
N GLU A 96 41.79 4.92 31.11
CA GLU A 96 42.92 4.16 30.50
C GLU A 96 43.82 3.50 31.58
N GLU A 97 44.32 2.26 31.51
CA GLU A 97 44.37 1.24 30.43
C GLU A 97 44.55 -0.21 31.00
N GLU A 98 44.49 -1.22 30.11
CA GLU A 98 44.95 -2.64 30.11
C GLU A 98 45.50 -3.47 31.32
N GLY A 99 45.42 -4.81 31.18
CA GLY A 99 46.39 -5.80 31.73
C GLY A 99 45.85 -6.75 32.83
N SER A 100 45.23 -7.92 32.59
CA SER A 100 45.69 -9.18 31.94
C SER A 100 46.39 -10.22 32.88
N ALA A 101 45.86 -11.45 32.90
CA ALA A 101 46.46 -12.75 33.35
C ALA A 101 46.92 -12.92 34.83
N GLU A 102 46.96 -14.11 35.47
CA GLU A 102 46.39 -15.45 35.20
C GLU A 102 46.36 -16.32 36.49
N GLN A 103 45.48 -17.34 36.54
CA GLN A 103 45.54 -18.64 37.25
C GLN A 103 45.90 -18.74 38.77
N GLY A 104 45.09 -19.50 39.55
CA GLY A 104 45.40 -19.84 40.95
C GLY A 104 44.44 -20.76 41.73
N ALA A 105 44.30 -22.03 41.31
CA ALA A 105 43.88 -23.22 42.09
C ALA A 105 42.70 -23.21 43.13
N ARG A 106 41.72 -24.08 42.86
CA ARG A 106 40.71 -24.71 43.77
C ARG A 106 41.38 -25.61 44.86
N PRO A 107 40.67 -26.27 45.83
CA PRO A 107 39.21 -26.38 46.05
C PRO A 107 38.67 -26.33 47.51
N THR A 108 37.36 -26.06 47.68
CA THR A 108 36.50 -26.91 48.56
C THR A 108 34.98 -26.78 48.31
N ARG A 109 34.36 -27.94 48.05
CA ARG A 109 32.97 -28.40 48.29
C ARG A 109 32.00 -27.39 48.97
N ALA A 110 31.08 -26.74 48.23
CA ALA A 110 29.75 -27.24 47.80
C ALA A 110 28.65 -27.26 48.89
N VAL A 111 27.72 -26.29 48.80
CA VAL A 111 26.34 -26.31 49.34
C VAL A 111 25.43 -25.76 48.23
N SER A 112 24.24 -26.34 48.06
CA SER A 112 23.39 -26.16 46.88
C SER A 112 21.97 -25.64 47.20
N VAL A 113 21.55 -24.57 46.53
CA VAL A 113 20.14 -24.13 46.33
C VAL A 113 20.08 -23.34 45.00
N PRO A 114 18.91 -23.11 44.36
CA PRO A 114 18.72 -23.49 42.95
C PRO A 114 18.83 -22.33 41.95
N GLU A 115 19.08 -22.68 40.69
CA GLU A 115 19.02 -21.76 39.56
C GLU A 115 17.57 -21.38 39.20
N GLU A 116 17.28 -20.09 39.08
CA GLU A 116 16.14 -19.61 38.28
C GLU A 116 16.57 -19.51 36.81
N ASP A 117 15.92 -20.30 35.95
CA ASP A 117 16.24 -20.47 34.53
C ASP A 117 15.75 -19.26 33.70
N VAL A 118 16.50 -18.16 33.71
CA VAL A 118 16.21 -16.97 32.87
C VAL A 118 16.51 -17.27 31.41
N ARG A 119 15.54 -17.90 30.72
CA ARG A 119 15.58 -18.09 29.27
C ARG A 119 15.46 -16.76 28.52
N LEU A 120 16.61 -16.23 28.12
CA LEU A 120 16.71 -15.27 27.02
C LEU A 120 16.19 -15.91 25.73
N SER A 121 14.95 -15.61 25.37
CA SER A 121 14.37 -16.01 24.07
C SER A 121 15.04 -15.23 22.94
N ALA A 122 15.47 -15.92 21.88
CA ALA A 122 16.14 -15.27 20.76
C ALA A 122 15.13 -14.41 19.95
N PRO A 123 15.53 -13.23 19.42
CA PRO A 123 14.59 -12.27 18.80
C PRO A 123 13.73 -12.81 17.64
N GLY A 124 14.20 -13.85 16.92
CA GLY A 124 13.44 -14.46 15.83
C GLY A 124 12.25 -15.31 16.27
N GLN A 125 12.23 -15.81 17.51
CA GLN A 125 11.23 -16.79 17.96
C GLN A 125 9.88 -16.12 18.31
N GLU A 126 9.94 -14.87 18.77
CA GLU A 126 8.76 -14.06 19.08
C GLU A 126 8.02 -13.62 17.80
N VAL A 127 8.76 -13.18 16.78
CA VAL A 127 8.21 -12.79 15.46
C VAL A 127 7.51 -13.96 14.75
N VAL A 128 8.09 -15.17 14.80
CA VAL A 128 7.46 -16.38 14.24
C VAL A 128 6.16 -16.72 14.99
N THR A 129 6.12 -16.50 16.30
CA THR A 129 4.93 -16.75 17.13
C THR A 129 3.83 -15.72 16.86
N LEU A 130 4.19 -14.45 16.66
CA LEU A 130 3.27 -13.38 16.25
C LEU A 130 2.66 -13.63 14.86
N LYS A 131 3.47 -14.01 13.87
CA LYS A 131 2.98 -14.39 12.53
C LYS A 131 2.02 -15.59 12.58
N ARG A 132 2.25 -16.56 13.47
CA ARG A 132 1.36 -17.71 13.66
C ARG A 132 0.01 -17.31 14.26
N ARG A 133 -0.02 -16.43 15.27
CA ARG A 133 -1.27 -15.87 15.82
C ARG A 133 -2.04 -15.04 14.80
N ALA A 134 -1.34 -14.26 13.97
CA ALA A 134 -1.95 -13.52 12.86
C ALA A 134 -2.58 -14.43 11.77
N ALA A 135 -2.17 -15.70 11.70
CA ALA A 135 -2.81 -16.70 10.85
C ALA A 135 -4.04 -17.37 11.53
N GLU A 136 -4.09 -17.39 12.86
CA GLU A 136 -5.22 -17.90 13.66
C GLU A 136 -6.37 -16.88 13.71
N ASP A 137 -6.06 -15.57 13.77
CA ASP A 137 -6.99 -14.42 13.63
C ASP A 137 -7.78 -14.39 12.30
N LEU A 138 -7.37 -15.17 11.29
CA LEU A 138 -8.08 -15.30 10.00
C LEU A 138 -9.27 -16.26 10.05
N GLN A 139 -9.49 -16.98 11.16
CA GLN A 139 -10.71 -17.78 11.35
C GLN A 139 -11.81 -16.92 11.99
N PRO A 140 -13.04 -16.92 11.45
CA PRO A 140 -14.13 -16.12 12.00
C PRO A 140 -14.65 -16.71 13.32
N SER A 141 -14.12 -16.23 14.45
CA SER A 141 -14.74 -16.44 15.75
C SER A 141 -16.11 -15.76 15.78
N GLY A 142 -17.14 -16.51 16.20
CA GLY A 142 -18.53 -16.08 16.19
C GLY A 142 -18.90 -15.08 17.29
N GLU A 143 -18.13 -14.00 17.44
CA GLU A 143 -18.49 -12.89 18.32
C GLU A 143 -19.72 -12.13 17.79
N PRO A 144 -20.60 -11.60 18.67
CA PRO A 144 -21.70 -10.73 18.24
C PRO A 144 -21.16 -9.45 17.60
N LYS A 145 -21.72 -9.05 16.45
CA LYS A 145 -21.32 -7.84 15.71
C LYS A 145 -21.31 -6.62 16.64
N GLY A 146 -20.13 -6.03 16.85
CA GLY A 146 -19.99 -4.83 17.64
C GLY A 146 -20.54 -3.59 16.91
N PRO A 147 -20.73 -2.46 17.61
CA PRO A 147 -21.08 -1.18 16.98
C PRO A 147 -20.12 -0.79 15.84
N GLU A 148 -18.83 -1.14 15.98
CA GLU A 148 -17.79 -0.84 14.99
C GLU A 148 -17.92 -1.69 13.71
N ASP A 149 -18.36 -2.94 13.83
CA ASP A 149 -18.62 -3.82 12.68
C ASP A 149 -19.87 -3.35 11.92
N ALA A 150 -20.85 -2.78 12.63
CA ALA A 150 -22.00 -2.12 12.02
C ALA A 150 -21.60 -0.87 11.23
N LEU A 151 -20.72 -0.01 11.78
CA LEU A 151 -20.20 1.17 11.07
C LEU A 151 -19.43 0.80 9.79
N MET A 152 -18.56 -0.21 9.86
CA MET A 152 -17.84 -0.70 8.66
C MET A 152 -18.82 -1.32 7.64
N GLY A 153 -19.86 -2.00 8.11
CA GLY A 153 -20.92 -2.57 7.27
C GLY A 153 -21.72 -1.51 6.52
N GLU A 154 -22.24 -0.49 7.21
CA GLU A 154 -23.00 0.62 6.62
C GLU A 154 -22.16 1.40 5.61
N LEU A 155 -20.90 1.75 5.96
CA LEU A 155 -19.98 2.41 5.04
C LEU A 155 -19.73 1.56 3.79
N SER A 156 -19.52 0.26 3.97
CA SER A 156 -19.32 -0.68 2.87
C SER A 156 -20.54 -0.75 1.95
N GLU A 157 -21.76 -0.81 2.49
CA GLU A 157 -22.98 -0.84 1.67
C GLU A 157 -23.14 0.42 0.81
N MET A 158 -22.98 1.60 1.41
CA MET A 158 -23.06 2.88 0.68
C MET A 158 -21.99 2.99 -0.41
N VAL A 159 -20.77 2.57 -0.12
CA VAL A 159 -19.65 2.59 -1.08
C VAL A 159 -19.88 1.59 -2.21
N HIS A 160 -20.28 0.35 -1.91
CA HIS A 160 -20.58 -0.65 -2.94
C HIS A 160 -21.79 -0.25 -3.81
N LYS A 161 -22.75 0.51 -3.29
CA LYS A 161 -23.83 1.11 -4.09
C LYS A 161 -23.29 2.11 -5.11
N VAL A 162 -22.31 2.95 -4.75
CA VAL A 162 -21.64 3.86 -5.71
C VAL A 162 -20.84 3.06 -6.74
N VAL A 163 -20.08 2.04 -6.32
CA VAL A 163 -19.26 1.20 -7.22
C VAL A 163 -20.16 0.44 -8.22
N LYS A 164 -21.25 -0.19 -7.76
CA LYS A 164 -22.21 -0.91 -8.61
C LYS A 164 -22.89 -0.01 -9.64
N ASN A 165 -23.11 1.26 -9.29
CA ASN A 165 -23.68 2.27 -10.19
C ASN A 165 -22.62 2.96 -11.08
N SER A 166 -21.35 2.55 -11.00
CA SER A 166 -20.26 3.12 -11.81
C SER A 166 -19.98 2.27 -13.04
N SER A 167 -19.75 2.94 -14.16
CA SER A 167 -19.39 2.32 -15.44
C SER A 167 -18.05 1.58 -15.36
N TRP A 168 -17.80 0.65 -16.29
CA TRP A 168 -16.49 -0.01 -16.40
C TRP A 168 -15.34 1.00 -16.61
N TRP A 169 -15.60 2.08 -17.35
CA TRP A 169 -14.64 3.16 -17.57
C TRP A 169 -14.21 3.83 -16.26
N GLU A 170 -15.17 4.15 -15.38
CA GLU A 170 -14.88 4.72 -14.06
C GLU A 170 -14.22 3.71 -13.13
N ARG A 171 -14.55 2.42 -13.26
CA ARG A 171 -14.00 1.36 -12.40
C ARG A 171 -12.57 0.95 -12.77
N HIS A 172 -12.21 0.96 -14.05
CA HIS A 172 -10.90 0.47 -14.54
C HIS A 172 -10.33 1.37 -15.64
N GLY A 173 -11.13 1.69 -16.66
CA GLY A 173 -10.66 2.30 -17.91
C GLY A 173 -9.88 3.62 -17.78
N VAL A 174 -10.17 4.47 -16.79
CA VAL A 174 -9.37 5.68 -16.51
C VAL A 174 -7.93 5.33 -16.15
N ASP A 175 -7.73 4.40 -15.21
CA ASP A 175 -6.41 4.04 -14.71
C ASP A 175 -5.64 3.17 -15.71
N ASP A 176 -6.33 2.25 -16.39
CA ASP A 176 -5.77 1.48 -17.51
C ASP A 176 -5.28 2.39 -18.64
N THR A 177 -6.02 3.48 -18.93
CA THR A 177 -5.62 4.46 -19.96
C THR A 177 -4.36 5.23 -19.55
N ILE A 178 -4.23 5.63 -18.29
CA ILE A 178 -3.00 6.26 -17.77
C ILE A 178 -1.80 5.31 -17.95
N ILE A 179 -1.97 4.04 -17.58
CA ILE A 179 -0.92 3.02 -17.71
C ILE A 179 -0.55 2.78 -19.18
N ALA A 180 -1.55 2.63 -20.06
CA ALA A 180 -1.35 2.44 -21.49
C ALA A 180 -0.64 3.63 -22.16
N LEU A 181 -1.01 4.87 -21.82
CA LEU A 181 -0.34 6.07 -22.33
C LEU A 181 1.14 6.12 -21.91
N ASN A 182 1.47 5.71 -20.68
CA ASN A 182 2.85 5.66 -20.22
C ASN A 182 3.65 4.52 -20.89
N LEU A 183 3.05 3.36 -21.17
CA LEU A 183 3.67 2.33 -22.02
C LEU A 183 3.95 2.85 -23.44
N LEU A 184 3.00 3.55 -24.05
CA LEU A 184 3.14 4.13 -25.39
C LEU A 184 4.15 5.28 -25.46
N ASN A 185 4.46 5.92 -24.32
CA ASN A 185 5.51 6.94 -24.22
C ASN A 185 6.94 6.38 -24.09
N LEU A 186 7.12 5.08 -23.81
CA LEU A 186 8.45 4.48 -23.69
C LEU A 186 9.31 4.64 -24.96
N PRO A 187 8.82 4.36 -26.19
CA PRO A 187 9.60 4.56 -27.41
C PRO A 187 10.01 6.02 -27.62
N LEU A 188 9.13 6.97 -27.31
CA LEU A 188 9.44 8.41 -27.37
C LEU A 188 10.58 8.75 -26.41
N GLY A 189 10.51 8.30 -25.16
CA GLY A 189 11.57 8.50 -24.17
C GLY A 189 12.93 7.96 -24.62
N PHE A 190 13.00 6.74 -25.14
CA PHE A 190 14.24 6.16 -25.67
C PHE A 190 14.78 6.89 -26.91
N LEU A 191 13.92 7.41 -27.79
CA LEU A 191 14.33 8.19 -28.95
C LEU A 191 14.86 9.57 -28.56
N LEU A 192 14.28 10.23 -27.56
CA LEU A 192 14.74 11.53 -27.04
C LEU A 192 16.17 11.46 -26.47
N LEU A 193 16.52 10.34 -25.81
CA LEU A 193 17.88 10.08 -25.31
C LEU A 193 18.96 9.97 -26.40
N ARG A 194 18.60 9.85 -27.68
CA ARG A 194 19.56 9.87 -28.79
C ARG A 194 20.03 11.29 -29.15
N SER A 195 19.35 12.32 -28.64
CA SER A 195 19.65 13.72 -28.99
C SER A 195 20.96 14.20 -28.36
N SER A 196 21.78 14.91 -29.15
CA SER A 196 22.94 15.65 -28.65
C SER A 196 22.57 16.96 -27.95
N ASN A 197 21.32 17.40 -28.02
CA ASN A 197 20.84 18.57 -27.28
C ASN A 197 20.53 18.15 -25.82
N PRO A 198 21.20 18.74 -24.81
CA PRO A 198 21.07 18.31 -23.42
C PRO A 198 19.65 18.48 -22.87
N PHE A 199 18.87 19.47 -23.33
CA PHE A 199 17.49 19.66 -22.89
C PHE A 199 16.55 18.57 -23.43
N VAL A 200 16.77 18.13 -24.67
CA VAL A 200 16.01 17.04 -25.29
C VAL A 200 16.38 15.70 -24.65
N PHE A 201 17.66 15.49 -24.34
CA PHE A 201 18.15 14.34 -23.60
C PHE A 201 17.55 14.27 -22.18
N LEU A 202 17.55 15.39 -21.44
CA LEU A 202 16.92 15.48 -20.12
C LEU A 202 15.40 15.26 -20.19
N ALA A 203 14.73 15.73 -21.24
CA ALA A 203 13.32 15.40 -21.48
C ALA A 203 13.10 13.89 -21.71
N GLY A 204 14.04 13.21 -22.38
CA GLY A 204 14.04 11.74 -22.50
C GLY A 204 14.13 11.04 -21.15
N ILE A 205 15.03 11.47 -20.27
CA ILE A 205 15.11 10.97 -18.88
C ILE A 205 13.79 11.22 -18.13
N ALA A 206 13.22 12.42 -18.25
CA ALA A 206 11.98 12.77 -17.57
C ALA A 206 10.79 11.92 -18.03
N VAL A 207 10.61 11.74 -19.35
CA VAL A 207 9.57 10.88 -19.94
C VAL A 207 9.74 9.42 -19.50
N LEU A 208 10.95 8.88 -19.58
CA LEU A 208 11.21 7.50 -19.16
C LEU A 208 11.04 7.30 -17.64
N GLY A 209 11.41 8.29 -16.81
CA GLY A 209 11.26 8.21 -15.36
C GLY A 209 9.81 8.30 -14.91
N VAL A 210 9.02 9.20 -15.52
CA VAL A 210 7.55 9.27 -15.33
C VAL A 210 6.89 7.96 -15.74
N ALA A 211 7.24 7.42 -16.92
CA ALA A 211 6.70 6.14 -17.38
C ALA A 211 7.13 4.99 -16.46
N TYR A 212 8.41 4.89 -16.11
CA TYR A 212 8.95 3.89 -15.19
C TYR A 212 8.20 3.89 -13.85
N HIS A 213 8.04 5.04 -13.20
CA HIS A 213 7.34 5.11 -11.92
C HIS A 213 5.83 4.86 -12.06
N THR A 214 5.19 5.21 -13.17
CA THR A 214 3.79 4.82 -13.44
C THR A 214 3.62 3.30 -13.50
N LEU A 215 4.57 2.60 -14.11
CA LEU A 215 4.51 1.13 -14.23
C LEU A 215 4.93 0.42 -12.94
N THR A 216 5.92 0.96 -12.23
CA THR A 216 6.49 0.31 -11.03
C THR A 216 5.83 0.68 -9.71
N VAL A 217 5.15 1.82 -9.65
CA VAL A 217 4.34 2.24 -8.51
C VAL A 217 2.87 2.01 -8.84
N LYS A 218 2.22 2.91 -9.59
CA LYS A 218 0.76 2.85 -9.84
C LYS A 218 0.28 1.51 -10.42
N ALA A 219 0.88 1.01 -11.51
CA ALA A 219 0.42 -0.22 -12.13
C ALA A 219 0.70 -1.47 -11.28
N SER A 220 1.87 -1.55 -10.63
CA SER A 220 2.21 -2.64 -9.69
C SER A 220 1.27 -2.66 -8.48
N HIS A 221 0.98 -1.49 -7.92
CA HIS A 221 0.05 -1.29 -6.82
C HIS A 221 -1.37 -1.77 -7.17
N LEU A 222 -1.93 -1.25 -8.28
CA LEU A 222 -3.26 -1.66 -8.75
C LEU A 222 -3.32 -3.14 -9.14
N ALA A 223 -2.23 -3.70 -9.69
CA ALA A 223 -2.16 -5.12 -10.01
C ALA A 223 -2.12 -6.01 -8.76
N THR A 224 -1.43 -5.58 -7.69
CA THR A 224 -1.39 -6.25 -6.38
C THR A 224 -2.80 -6.40 -5.77
N HIS A 225 -3.65 -5.40 -5.97
CA HIS A 225 -5.04 -5.39 -5.51
C HIS A 225 -6.06 -6.00 -6.50
N ASN A 226 -5.60 -6.55 -7.62
CA ASN A 226 -6.46 -7.02 -8.73
C ASN A 226 -7.42 -5.92 -9.24
N ALA A 227 -7.00 -4.65 -9.18
CA ALA A 227 -7.84 -3.49 -9.55
C ALA A 227 -7.80 -3.15 -11.06
N LEU A 228 -6.86 -3.71 -11.82
CA LEU A 228 -6.72 -3.50 -13.28
C LEU A 228 -7.64 -4.39 -14.13
N ALA A 229 -8.26 -5.43 -13.58
CA ALA A 229 -9.10 -6.34 -14.35
C ALA A 229 -10.13 -7.05 -13.46
N GLU A 230 -11.36 -7.18 -13.96
CA GLU A 230 -12.40 -8.00 -13.31
C GLU A 230 -12.04 -9.50 -13.28
N SER A 231 -11.26 -9.97 -14.26
CA SER A 231 -10.81 -11.36 -14.34
C SER A 231 -9.57 -11.60 -13.49
N LYS A 232 -9.67 -12.55 -12.54
CA LYS A 232 -8.57 -13.00 -11.68
C LYS A 232 -7.35 -13.52 -12.48
N SER A 233 -7.58 -14.16 -13.62
CA SER A 233 -6.49 -14.68 -14.47
C SER A 233 -5.70 -13.53 -15.12
N TRP A 234 -6.39 -12.50 -15.60
CA TRP A 234 -5.76 -11.28 -16.10
C TRP A 234 -5.08 -10.48 -14.99
N GLY A 235 -5.70 -10.34 -13.82
CA GLY A 235 -5.07 -9.71 -12.66
C GLY A 235 -3.78 -10.41 -12.22
N LYS A 236 -3.74 -11.75 -12.23
CA LYS A 236 -2.51 -12.52 -11.98
C LYS A 236 -1.44 -12.28 -13.05
N LEU A 237 -1.80 -12.20 -14.33
CA LEU A 237 -0.87 -11.86 -15.41
C LEU A 237 -0.28 -10.45 -15.23
N TRP A 238 -1.13 -9.46 -14.93
CA TRP A 238 -0.68 -8.08 -14.68
C TRP A 238 0.18 -7.95 -13.42
N SER A 239 -0.14 -8.69 -12.36
CA SER A 239 0.66 -8.78 -11.14
C SER A 239 2.08 -9.29 -11.45
N ILE A 240 2.21 -10.37 -12.23
CA ILE A 240 3.52 -10.88 -12.66
C ILE A 240 4.25 -9.86 -13.53
N PHE A 241 3.57 -9.24 -14.51
CA PHE A 241 4.20 -8.29 -15.42
C PHE A 241 4.72 -7.03 -14.70
N PHE A 242 3.86 -6.31 -13.98
CA PHE A 242 4.26 -5.06 -13.35
C PHE A 242 5.20 -5.27 -12.16
N ILE A 243 4.94 -6.26 -11.29
CA ILE A 243 5.78 -6.46 -10.09
C ILE A 243 7.12 -7.13 -10.44
N GLU A 244 7.12 -8.18 -11.28
CA GLU A 244 8.35 -8.94 -11.53
C GLU A 244 9.17 -8.41 -12.70
N VAL A 245 8.52 -7.98 -13.80
CA VAL A 245 9.25 -7.46 -14.98
C VAL A 245 9.55 -5.96 -14.83
N CYS A 246 8.60 -5.13 -14.40
CA CYS A 246 8.86 -3.68 -14.28
C CYS A 246 9.57 -3.33 -12.96
N SER A 247 8.99 -3.69 -11.81
CA SER A 247 9.49 -3.32 -10.48
C SER A 247 10.69 -4.15 -10.01
N ALA A 248 10.93 -5.30 -10.64
CA ALA A 248 11.96 -6.26 -10.28
C ALA A 248 11.85 -6.78 -8.84
N PHE A 249 10.64 -7.20 -8.46
CA PHE A 249 10.29 -7.75 -7.15
C PHE A 249 9.44 -9.02 -7.29
N THR A 250 9.29 -9.82 -6.23
CA THR A 250 8.44 -11.03 -6.25
C THR A 250 6.96 -10.67 -6.11
N ALA A 251 6.13 -11.17 -7.03
CA ALA A 251 4.69 -10.91 -7.02
C ALA A 251 3.99 -11.49 -5.79
N GLU A 252 4.36 -12.70 -5.36
CA GLU A 252 3.80 -13.35 -4.17
C GLU A 252 4.15 -12.58 -2.89
N ARG A 253 5.42 -12.22 -2.66
CA ARG A 253 5.82 -11.52 -1.42
C ARG A 253 5.37 -10.07 -1.43
N GLY A 254 5.39 -9.37 -2.57
CA GLY A 254 4.80 -8.03 -2.70
C GLY A 254 3.31 -8.04 -2.35
N SER A 255 2.55 -8.99 -2.92
CA SER A 255 1.11 -9.10 -2.64
C SER A 255 0.81 -9.54 -1.20
N TYR A 256 1.62 -10.42 -0.62
CA TYR A 256 1.47 -10.80 0.79
C TYR A 256 1.79 -9.62 1.73
N ASN A 257 2.95 -8.99 1.55
CA ASN A 257 3.40 -7.90 2.41
C ASN A 257 2.48 -6.68 2.32
N HIS A 258 1.95 -6.36 1.14
CA HIS A 258 1.01 -5.26 0.96
C HIS A 258 -0.41 -5.65 1.44
N VAL A 259 -1.04 -6.65 0.82
CA VAL A 259 -2.47 -6.94 1.05
C VAL A 259 -2.71 -7.66 2.39
N LYS A 260 -1.80 -8.55 2.82
CA LYS A 260 -1.98 -9.39 4.02
C LYS A 260 -1.31 -8.85 5.26
N MET A 261 -0.24 -8.08 5.14
CA MET A 261 0.41 -7.44 6.30
C MET A 261 0.02 -5.97 6.40
N HIS A 262 0.40 -5.14 5.44
CA HIS A 262 0.22 -3.69 5.49
C HIS A 262 -1.25 -3.25 5.59
N HIS A 263 -2.15 -3.77 4.75
CA HIS A 263 -3.58 -3.43 4.78
C HIS A 263 -4.37 -4.04 5.93
N ALA A 264 -4.01 -5.25 6.38
CA ALA A 264 -4.75 -5.97 7.41
C ALA A 264 -4.33 -5.59 8.83
N TYR A 265 -3.10 -5.09 9.01
CA TYR A 265 -2.48 -4.80 10.30
C TYR A 265 -1.83 -3.41 10.33
N THR A 266 -2.36 -2.44 9.58
CA THR A 266 -1.77 -1.09 9.44
C THR A 266 -1.46 -0.45 10.81
N ASN A 267 -0.22 -0.02 11.01
CA ASN A 267 0.31 0.53 12.27
C ASN A 267 0.22 -0.42 13.49
N VAL A 268 0.03 -1.73 13.29
CA VAL A 268 0.18 -2.74 14.35
C VAL A 268 1.64 -3.19 14.39
N ILE A 269 2.28 -3.01 15.55
CA ILE A 269 3.70 -3.28 15.78
C ILE A 269 4.03 -4.75 15.54
N GLY A 270 5.07 -5.02 14.74
CA GLY A 270 5.54 -6.36 14.39
C GLY A 270 4.66 -7.11 13.39
N LEU A 271 3.78 -6.41 12.66
CA LEU A 271 2.87 -6.99 11.66
C LEU A 271 2.72 -6.07 10.43
N GLY A 272 2.00 -4.95 10.55
CA GLY A 272 1.70 -4.03 9.44
C GLY A 272 2.30 -2.64 9.63
N ASP A 273 3.39 -2.58 10.40
CA ASP A 273 4.40 -1.53 10.41
C ASP A 273 5.36 -1.59 9.20
N SER A 274 5.17 -2.59 8.33
CA SER A 274 5.88 -2.88 7.08
C SER A 274 6.00 -1.72 6.09
N SER A 275 5.15 -0.69 6.17
CA SER A 275 5.31 0.56 5.40
C SER A 275 6.59 1.35 5.74
N THR A 276 7.29 0.96 6.80
CA THR A 276 8.48 1.66 7.28
C THR A 276 9.75 0.99 6.77
N TRP A 277 10.42 1.63 5.81
CA TRP A 277 11.78 1.27 5.40
C TRP A 277 12.79 1.67 6.49
N LYS A 278 12.83 0.95 7.62
CA LYS A 278 13.58 1.37 8.81
C LYS A 278 15.08 1.08 8.67
N ILE A 279 15.91 2.14 8.59
CA ILE A 279 17.38 2.04 8.64
C ILE A 279 17.90 2.95 9.77
N PRO A 280 17.84 2.50 11.04
CA PRO A 280 18.02 3.36 12.22
C PRO A 280 19.44 3.92 12.39
N PHE A 281 20.44 3.32 11.73
CA PHE A 281 21.83 3.80 11.78
C PHE A 281 22.14 4.94 10.78
N LEU A 282 21.22 5.26 9.88
CA LEU A 282 21.35 6.43 9.01
C LEU A 282 20.83 7.67 9.72
N ASN A 283 21.55 8.79 9.64
CA ASN A 283 21.03 10.07 10.11
C ASN A 283 19.87 10.56 9.21
N ARG A 284 19.01 11.41 9.77
CA ARG A 284 17.78 11.92 9.13
C ARG A 284 17.97 12.48 7.72
N TYR A 285 19.08 13.15 7.45
CA TYR A 285 19.34 13.77 6.14
C TYR A 285 19.81 12.75 5.10
N VAL A 286 20.69 11.83 5.48
CA VAL A 286 21.11 10.74 4.59
C VAL A 286 19.91 9.84 4.29
N TYR A 287 19.12 9.50 5.30
CA TYR A 287 17.93 8.68 5.16
C TYR A 287 16.86 9.30 4.23
N MET A 288 16.52 10.59 4.41
CA MET A 288 15.49 11.24 3.59
C MET A 288 15.97 11.67 2.20
N PHE A 289 17.22 12.14 2.06
CA PHE A 289 17.65 12.82 0.84
C PHE A 289 18.71 12.08 0.00
N ILE A 290 19.34 11.04 0.53
CA ILE A 290 20.41 10.31 -0.19
C ILE A 290 20.01 8.84 -0.40
N ALA A 291 19.55 8.16 0.64
CA ALA A 291 19.16 6.75 0.59
C ALA A 291 18.11 6.42 -0.50
N PRO A 292 17.10 7.28 -0.81
CA PRO A 292 16.13 6.98 -1.87
C PRO A 292 16.76 6.81 -3.26
N VAL A 293 17.90 7.46 -3.53
CA VAL A 293 18.63 7.31 -4.81
C VAL A 293 19.13 5.86 -5.01
N ALA A 294 19.36 5.12 -3.92
CA ALA A 294 19.78 3.72 -3.97
C ALA A 294 18.63 2.72 -4.15
N VAL A 295 17.35 3.14 -4.04
CA VAL A 295 16.18 2.24 -4.16
C VAL A 295 16.21 1.37 -5.43
N PRO A 296 16.57 1.88 -6.64
CA PRO A 296 16.66 1.04 -7.84
C PRO A 296 17.68 -0.11 -7.76
N VAL A 297 18.66 -0.01 -6.85
CA VAL A 297 19.67 -1.06 -6.57
C VAL A 297 19.24 -1.92 -5.39
N ILE A 298 18.65 -1.31 -4.35
CA ILE A 298 18.23 -2.02 -3.13
C ILE A 298 17.03 -2.94 -3.39
N THR A 299 16.00 -2.48 -4.11
CA THR A 299 14.79 -3.28 -4.40
C THR A 299 15.09 -4.66 -5.00
N PRO A 300 15.88 -4.81 -6.08
CA PRO A 300 16.17 -6.13 -6.63
C PRO A 300 17.04 -7.00 -5.71
N LEU A 301 17.91 -6.41 -4.88
CA LEU A 301 18.69 -7.17 -3.88
C LEU A 301 17.80 -7.71 -2.76
N VAL A 302 16.86 -6.90 -2.26
CA VAL A 302 15.83 -7.33 -1.30
C VAL A 302 14.94 -8.42 -1.92
N ALA A 303 14.54 -8.24 -3.18
CA ALA A 303 13.76 -9.25 -3.92
C ALA A 303 14.47 -10.61 -3.95
N ILE A 304 15.76 -10.64 -4.30
CA ILE A 304 16.59 -11.85 -4.31
C ILE A 304 16.65 -12.51 -2.92
N GLY A 305 16.82 -11.74 -1.85
CA GLY A 305 16.80 -12.27 -0.48
C GLY A 305 15.47 -12.95 -0.12
N LEU A 306 14.36 -12.33 -0.52
CA LEU A 306 13.00 -12.84 -0.30
C LEU A 306 12.66 -14.10 -1.12
N LEU A 307 13.47 -14.46 -2.13
CA LEU A 307 13.25 -15.69 -2.91
C LEU A 307 13.53 -16.97 -2.11
N THR A 308 14.19 -16.87 -0.95
CA THR A 308 14.38 -18.00 -0.02
C THR A 308 13.09 -18.43 0.68
N GLU A 309 12.04 -17.59 0.64
CA GLU A 309 10.76 -17.80 1.31
C GLU A 309 9.60 -18.11 0.33
N VAL A 310 9.90 -18.42 -0.93
CA VAL A 310 8.91 -18.81 -1.95
C VAL A 310 9.26 -20.16 -2.59
N GLU A 311 8.29 -20.78 -3.26
CA GLU A 311 8.54 -22.02 -4.00
C GLU A 311 9.60 -21.83 -5.09
N LEU A 312 10.44 -22.85 -5.33
CA LEU A 312 11.52 -22.81 -6.34
C LEU A 312 11.00 -22.43 -7.75
N LYS A 313 9.80 -22.89 -8.12
CA LYS A 313 9.15 -22.53 -9.38
C LYS A 313 8.87 -21.03 -9.48
N THR A 314 8.39 -20.42 -8.40
CA THR A 314 8.20 -18.98 -8.30
C THR A 314 9.54 -18.25 -8.30
N ALA A 315 10.53 -18.69 -7.51
CA ALA A 315 11.85 -18.07 -7.48
C ALA A 315 12.50 -18.00 -8.88
N ILE A 316 12.45 -19.11 -9.65
CA ILE A 316 12.95 -19.15 -11.03
C ILE A 316 12.15 -18.20 -11.94
N ARG A 317 10.81 -18.19 -11.83
CA ARG A 317 9.95 -17.26 -12.60
C ARG A 317 10.34 -15.80 -12.32
N THR A 318 10.41 -15.41 -11.06
CA THR A 318 10.76 -14.04 -10.65
C THR A 318 12.15 -13.66 -11.16
N LEU A 319 13.17 -14.52 -11.02
CA LEU A 319 14.52 -14.26 -11.55
C LEU A 319 14.52 -14.06 -13.08
N CYS A 320 13.80 -14.90 -13.82
CA CYS A 320 13.65 -14.74 -15.27
C CYS A 320 12.94 -13.42 -15.63
N CYS A 321 11.86 -13.07 -14.94
CA CYS A 321 11.13 -11.82 -15.17
C CYS A 321 11.97 -10.58 -14.83
N MET A 322 12.70 -10.58 -13.71
CA MET A 322 13.65 -9.54 -13.33
C MET A 322 14.75 -9.37 -14.39
N PHE A 323 15.33 -10.48 -14.85
CA PHE A 323 16.34 -10.46 -15.91
C PHE A 323 15.79 -9.87 -17.21
N VAL A 324 14.59 -10.29 -17.65
CA VAL A 324 13.92 -9.73 -18.83
C VAL A 324 13.70 -8.23 -18.69
N GLY A 325 13.25 -7.75 -17.54
CA GLY A 325 13.02 -6.33 -17.27
C GLY A 325 14.28 -5.48 -17.35
N PHE A 326 15.33 -5.87 -16.63
CA PHE A 326 16.61 -5.15 -16.65
C PHE A 326 17.30 -5.24 -18.02
N TYR A 327 17.32 -6.44 -18.63
CA TYR A 327 17.94 -6.65 -19.93
C TYR A 327 17.23 -5.85 -21.04
N ALA A 328 15.88 -5.83 -21.06
CA ALA A 328 15.14 -5.06 -22.04
C ALA A 328 15.44 -3.56 -21.94
N HIS A 329 15.44 -2.99 -20.74
CA HIS A 329 15.79 -1.57 -20.54
C HIS A 329 17.23 -1.30 -20.99
N TYR A 330 18.20 -2.13 -20.58
CA TYR A 330 19.61 -1.97 -20.97
C TYR A 330 19.77 -2.06 -22.50
N TRP A 331 19.16 -3.07 -23.12
CA TRP A 331 19.21 -3.31 -24.55
C TRP A 331 18.62 -2.13 -25.35
N LEU A 332 17.52 -1.54 -24.88
CA LEU A 332 16.92 -0.36 -25.51
C LEU A 332 17.83 0.88 -25.42
N LEU A 333 18.53 1.09 -24.30
CA LEU A 333 19.50 2.19 -24.19
C LEU A 333 20.67 2.04 -25.18
N ILE A 334 21.20 0.82 -25.35
CA ILE A 334 22.28 0.57 -26.32
C ILE A 334 21.76 0.70 -27.76
N ASN A 335 20.68 0.02 -28.12
CA ASN A 335 20.27 -0.19 -29.52
C ASN A 335 19.31 0.87 -30.07
N VAL A 336 18.53 1.55 -29.22
CA VAL A 336 17.58 2.60 -29.63
C VAL A 336 18.11 3.99 -29.29
N SER A 337 18.57 4.19 -28.05
CA SER A 337 19.14 5.48 -27.61
C SER A 337 20.60 5.68 -28.04
N GLY A 338 21.30 4.63 -28.48
CA GLY A 338 22.62 4.72 -29.10
C GLY A 338 23.79 4.86 -28.12
N PHE A 339 23.62 4.47 -26.86
CA PHE A 339 24.70 4.53 -25.86
C PHE A 339 25.86 3.60 -26.24
N GLN A 340 27.06 4.18 -26.42
CA GLN A 340 28.27 3.44 -26.81
C GLN A 340 29.05 2.84 -25.64
N SER A 341 28.76 3.25 -24.39
CA SER A 341 29.42 2.76 -23.19
C SER A 341 28.43 2.08 -22.26
N THR A 342 28.75 0.86 -21.84
CA THR A 342 28.02 0.10 -20.82
C THR A 342 27.77 0.94 -19.56
N TRP A 343 28.78 1.69 -19.12
CA TRP A 343 28.69 2.51 -17.91
C TRP A 343 27.74 3.70 -18.04
N SER A 344 27.70 4.37 -19.21
CA SER A 344 26.75 5.47 -19.41
C SER A 344 25.32 4.96 -19.61
N ALA A 345 25.12 3.79 -20.23
CA ALA A 345 23.82 3.15 -20.31
C ALA A 345 23.30 2.73 -18.91
N LEU A 346 24.14 2.06 -18.10
CA LEU A 346 23.79 1.70 -16.72
C LEU A 346 23.54 2.95 -15.85
N GLY A 347 24.37 3.99 -15.99
CA GLY A 347 24.16 5.28 -15.32
C GLY A 347 22.83 5.94 -15.70
N CYS A 348 22.49 5.96 -16.99
CA CYS A 348 21.21 6.48 -17.46
C CYS A 348 20.03 5.66 -16.92
N MET A 349 20.13 4.33 -16.91
CA MET A 349 19.11 3.46 -16.33
C MET A 349 18.88 3.78 -14.84
N LEU A 350 19.96 3.92 -14.06
CA LEU A 350 19.88 4.24 -12.63
C LEU A 350 19.23 5.61 -12.40
N ILE A 351 19.64 6.64 -13.15
CA ILE A 351 19.06 8.00 -13.05
C ILE A 351 17.56 7.97 -13.38
N THR A 352 17.18 7.33 -14.49
CA THR A 352 15.77 7.16 -14.89
C THR A 352 14.94 6.45 -13.83
N ARG A 353 15.48 5.38 -13.22
CA ARG A 353 14.79 4.61 -12.17
C ARG A 353 14.78 5.32 -10.80
N ALA A 354 15.69 6.25 -10.56
CA ALA A 354 15.79 7.02 -9.32
C ALA A 354 14.99 8.34 -9.35
N LEU A 355 14.51 8.78 -10.52
CA LEU A 355 13.99 10.13 -10.76
C LEU A 355 12.94 10.61 -9.74
N LEU A 356 12.02 9.73 -9.32
CA LEU A 356 10.98 10.04 -8.34
C LEU A 356 11.09 9.14 -7.09
N ALA A 357 12.24 8.51 -6.86
CA ALA A 357 12.45 7.62 -5.70
C ALA A 357 12.35 8.37 -4.36
N HIS A 358 12.81 9.63 -4.28
CA HIS A 358 12.58 10.49 -3.11
C HIS A 358 11.09 10.71 -2.84
N ALA A 359 10.33 11.05 -3.88
CA ALA A 359 8.89 11.27 -3.75
C ALA A 359 8.18 9.98 -3.30
N TYR A 360 8.56 8.83 -3.86
CA TYR A 360 8.02 7.51 -3.48
C TYR A 360 8.28 7.18 -2.00
N ILE A 361 9.53 7.30 -1.54
CA ILE A 361 9.89 7.04 -0.14
C ILE A 361 9.17 8.04 0.79
N HIS A 362 9.08 9.32 0.42
CA HIS A 362 8.42 10.33 1.24
C HIS A 362 6.91 10.11 1.39
N VAL A 363 6.17 9.76 0.33
CA VAL A 363 4.70 9.59 0.45
C VAL A 363 4.38 8.40 1.37
N ASN A 364 5.06 7.27 1.16
CA ASN A 364 4.95 6.05 1.96
C ASN A 364 5.20 6.31 3.45
N ILE A 365 6.32 6.96 3.78
CA ILE A 365 6.65 7.39 5.16
C ILE A 365 5.59 8.33 5.71
N PHE A 366 5.27 9.39 4.97
CA PHE A 366 4.41 10.46 5.46
C PHE A 366 2.97 10.01 5.67
N GLN A 367 2.52 8.92 5.05
CA GLN A 367 1.14 8.44 5.20
C GLN A 367 0.88 7.66 6.49
N HIS A 368 1.92 7.13 7.15
CA HIS A 368 1.79 6.29 8.36
C HIS A 368 2.58 6.78 9.58
N ILE A 369 3.83 7.25 9.38
CA ILE A 369 4.78 7.36 10.49
C ILE A 369 4.44 8.56 11.38
N GLY A 370 4.38 8.34 12.69
CA GLY A 370 3.91 9.36 13.65
C GLY A 370 2.38 9.52 13.72
N LEU A 371 1.62 8.63 13.09
CA LEU A 371 0.24 8.34 13.48
C LEU A 371 0.23 7.30 14.62
N PRO A 372 -0.89 7.12 15.35
CA PRO A 372 -0.99 6.11 16.40
C PRO A 372 -0.59 4.71 15.92
N MET A 373 0.21 4.03 16.74
CA MET A 373 0.56 2.62 16.60
C MET A 373 -0.13 1.79 17.67
N PHE A 374 -0.37 0.50 17.38
CA PHE A 374 -1.10 -0.41 18.26
C PHE A 374 -0.28 -1.67 18.55
N SER A 375 -0.36 -2.17 19.78
CA SER A 375 0.12 -3.53 20.09
C SER A 375 -0.84 -4.57 19.51
N PRO A 376 -0.37 -5.74 19.03
CA PRO A 376 -1.21 -6.79 18.45
C PRO A 376 -2.46 -7.13 19.28
N ASP A 377 -2.32 -7.30 20.60
CA ASP A 377 -3.40 -7.69 21.51
C ASP A 377 -4.38 -6.55 21.87
N LYS A 378 -4.14 -5.32 21.40
CA LYS A 378 -4.96 -4.12 21.71
C LYS A 378 -5.29 -3.27 20.48
N LYS A 379 -5.14 -3.83 19.28
CA LYS A 379 -5.55 -3.16 18.03
C LYS A 379 -7.09 -2.94 18.03
N PRO A 380 -7.59 -1.75 17.65
CA PRO A 380 -9.02 -1.52 17.52
C PRO A 380 -9.58 -2.23 16.26
N LYS A 381 -10.92 -2.33 16.10
CA LYS A 381 -11.49 -2.92 14.89
C LYS A 381 -11.16 -2.05 13.66
N ARG A 382 -11.24 -2.67 12.47
CA ARG A 382 -10.68 -2.17 11.20
C ARG A 382 -10.97 -0.70 10.88
N ILE A 383 -12.21 -0.22 11.08
CA ILE A 383 -12.58 1.16 10.74
C ILE A 383 -11.87 2.19 11.65
N HIS A 384 -11.74 1.91 12.94
CA HIS A 384 -11.00 2.74 13.88
C HIS A 384 -9.49 2.69 13.62
N MET A 385 -8.95 1.50 13.37
CA MET A 385 -7.53 1.30 13.06
C MET A 385 -7.11 2.13 11.84
N ILE A 386 -7.84 2.03 10.73
CA ILE A 386 -7.54 2.77 9.49
C ILE A 386 -7.78 4.28 9.67
N SER A 387 -8.89 4.69 10.28
CA SER A 387 -9.19 6.11 10.51
C SER A 387 -8.13 6.82 11.38
N CYS A 388 -7.40 6.08 12.22
CA CYS A 388 -6.32 6.61 13.04
C CYS A 388 -4.93 6.45 12.43
N GLY A 389 -4.62 5.30 11.81
CA GLY A 389 -3.27 4.91 11.37
C GLY A 389 -2.92 5.23 9.91
N VAL A 390 -3.79 5.95 9.20
CA VAL A 390 -3.63 6.31 7.78
C VAL A 390 -3.97 7.79 7.57
N LEU A 391 -3.30 8.49 6.64
CA LEU A 391 -3.67 9.86 6.24
C LEU A 391 -3.58 10.10 4.73
N ASN A 392 -4.30 11.12 4.26
CA ASN A 392 -4.28 11.58 2.86
C ASN A 392 -3.39 12.83 2.69
N LEU A 393 -2.50 12.81 1.71
CA LEU A 393 -1.74 13.98 1.30
C LEU A 393 -2.56 14.85 0.31
N PRO A 394 -2.34 16.18 0.23
CA PRO A 394 -2.93 17.02 -0.80
C PRO A 394 -2.62 16.49 -2.21
N ARG A 395 -3.60 16.65 -3.11
CA ARG A 395 -3.46 16.28 -4.52
C ARG A 395 -2.25 16.97 -5.16
N ASN A 396 -1.51 16.23 -5.97
CA ASN A 396 -0.42 16.76 -6.78
C ASN A 396 -0.57 16.16 -8.18
N PRO A 397 -0.80 16.95 -9.26
CA PRO A 397 -1.09 16.40 -10.58
C PRO A 397 -0.05 15.40 -11.12
N LEU A 398 1.24 15.60 -10.80
CA LEU A 398 2.30 14.69 -11.22
C LEU A 398 2.27 13.38 -10.40
N LEU A 399 2.13 13.46 -9.08
CA LEU A 399 2.12 12.26 -8.24
C LEU A 399 0.78 11.50 -8.34
N ASP A 400 -0.34 12.19 -8.50
CA ASP A 400 -1.65 11.62 -8.84
C ASP A 400 -1.58 10.77 -10.13
N TRP A 401 -0.84 11.25 -11.14
CA TRP A 401 -0.62 10.54 -12.41
C TRP A 401 0.34 9.36 -12.27
N VAL A 402 1.46 9.55 -11.56
CA VAL A 402 2.56 8.59 -11.52
C VAL A 402 2.42 7.53 -10.43
N PHE A 403 1.95 7.89 -9.23
CA PHE A 403 1.76 6.95 -8.11
C PHE A 403 0.30 6.53 -7.95
N GLY A 404 -0.65 7.36 -8.37
CA GLY A 404 -2.08 7.12 -8.22
C GLY A 404 -2.68 7.78 -6.98
N HIS A 405 -4.00 7.98 -7.00
CA HIS A 405 -4.72 8.61 -5.88
C HIS A 405 -4.66 7.80 -4.58
N SER A 406 -4.66 6.46 -4.67
CA SER A 406 -4.55 5.54 -3.52
C SER A 406 -3.24 5.68 -2.76
N LEU A 407 -2.17 6.22 -3.38
CA LEU A 407 -0.88 6.50 -2.76
C LEU A 407 -0.63 8.00 -2.54
N ILE A 408 -1.63 8.86 -2.76
CA ILE A 408 -1.53 10.32 -2.51
C ILE A 408 -2.75 10.81 -1.71
N SER A 409 -3.87 11.05 -2.40
CA SER A 409 -5.00 11.83 -1.89
C SER A 409 -6.16 11.00 -1.35
N CYS A 410 -6.15 9.70 -1.60
CA CYS A 410 -7.24 8.76 -1.33
C CYS A 410 -6.72 7.48 -0.66
N HIS A 411 -5.67 7.61 0.13
CA HIS A 411 -5.00 6.54 0.85
C HIS A 411 -5.84 5.99 2.02
N VAL A 412 -6.59 6.84 2.73
CA VAL A 412 -7.59 6.40 3.74
C VAL A 412 -8.70 5.56 3.09
N GLU A 413 -9.21 6.03 1.94
CA GLU A 413 -10.20 5.33 1.12
C GLU A 413 -9.66 3.98 0.63
N HIS A 414 -8.42 3.97 0.16
CA HIS A 414 -7.73 2.78 -0.30
C HIS A 414 -7.54 1.75 0.82
N HIS A 415 -7.09 2.16 2.01
CA HIS A 415 -6.98 1.24 3.15
C HIS A 415 -8.34 0.64 3.56
N LEU A 416 -9.43 1.43 3.50
CA LEU A 416 -10.79 0.94 3.75
C LEU A 416 -11.29 0.00 2.65
N PHE A 417 -10.92 0.24 1.39
CA PHE A 417 -11.41 -0.48 0.22
C PHE A 417 -10.30 -0.79 -0.81
N PRO A 418 -9.35 -1.71 -0.48
CA PRO A 418 -8.12 -1.87 -1.24
C PRO A 418 -8.32 -2.39 -2.67
N ALA A 419 -9.38 -3.16 -2.92
CA ALA A 419 -9.68 -3.74 -4.23
C ALA A 419 -10.22 -2.72 -5.28
N PHE A 420 -10.31 -1.43 -4.95
CA PHE A 420 -10.76 -0.39 -5.88
C PHE A 420 -9.58 0.33 -6.55
N SER A 421 -9.82 0.76 -7.79
CA SER A 421 -8.90 1.58 -8.56
C SER A 421 -8.73 2.99 -7.98
N ASP A 422 -7.72 3.73 -8.44
CA ASP A 422 -7.45 5.09 -7.99
C ASP A 422 -8.61 6.04 -8.30
N ASN A 423 -9.17 5.93 -9.51
CA ASN A 423 -10.33 6.74 -9.91
C ASN A 423 -11.56 6.43 -9.04
N MET A 424 -11.78 5.16 -8.68
CA MET A 424 -12.86 4.80 -7.75
C MET A 424 -12.59 5.29 -6.32
N CYS A 425 -11.35 5.22 -5.82
CA CYS A 425 -10.97 5.79 -4.53
C CYS A 425 -11.23 7.31 -4.49
N LEU A 426 -10.89 8.03 -5.57
CA LEU A 426 -11.22 9.45 -5.72
C LEU A 426 -12.73 9.72 -5.75
N LYS A 427 -13.51 8.89 -6.45
CA LYS A 427 -14.97 9.01 -6.52
C LYS A 427 -15.66 8.80 -5.17
N ILE A 428 -15.15 7.90 -4.31
CA ILE A 428 -15.76 7.61 -3.00
C ILE A 428 -15.24 8.50 -1.87
N LYS A 429 -14.08 9.17 -2.03
CA LYS A 429 -13.48 10.11 -1.06
C LYS A 429 -14.47 11.05 -0.36
N PRO A 430 -15.36 11.80 -1.05
CA PRO A 430 -16.31 12.69 -0.37
C PRO A 430 -17.30 11.93 0.53
N LEU A 431 -17.78 10.76 0.11
CA LEU A 431 -18.70 9.91 0.89
C LEU A 431 -18.00 9.37 2.13
N VAL A 432 -16.80 8.81 1.99
CA VAL A 432 -15.98 8.28 3.09
C VAL A 432 -15.66 9.39 4.10
N SER A 433 -15.18 10.54 3.63
CA SER A 433 -14.87 11.69 4.50
C SER A 433 -16.08 12.17 5.29
N GLN A 434 -17.24 12.32 4.64
CA GLN A 434 -18.49 12.73 5.31
C GLN A 434 -18.96 11.69 6.32
N TYR A 435 -18.91 10.40 5.99
CA TYR A 435 -19.35 9.33 6.87
C TYR A 435 -18.49 9.23 8.13
N LEU A 436 -17.17 9.26 7.99
CA LEU A 436 -16.24 9.20 9.13
C LEU A 436 -16.45 10.41 10.04
N LYS A 437 -16.54 11.63 9.48
CA LYS A 437 -16.81 12.87 10.24
C LYS A 437 -18.17 12.82 10.96
N LYS A 438 -19.24 12.36 10.30
CA LYS A 438 -20.58 12.21 10.89
C LYS A 438 -20.58 11.25 12.09
N ASN A 439 -19.83 10.16 12.00
CA ASN A 439 -19.68 9.15 13.06
C ASN A 439 -18.57 9.48 14.07
N LYS A 440 -18.03 10.70 14.05
CA LYS A 440 -16.95 11.19 14.96
C LYS A 440 -15.65 10.38 14.88
N LEU A 441 -15.43 9.70 13.76
CA LEU A 441 -14.18 9.02 13.44
C LEU A 441 -13.18 10.01 12.86
N ARG A 442 -11.88 9.69 12.99
CA ARG A 442 -10.82 10.52 12.42
C ARG A 442 -10.82 10.44 10.89
N TYR A 443 -10.33 11.51 10.28
CA TYR A 443 -10.07 11.57 8.84
C TYR A 443 -8.84 12.44 8.66
N ASN A 444 -7.67 11.81 8.67
CA ASN A 444 -6.41 12.52 8.73
C ASN A 444 -6.04 13.01 7.32
N GLU A 445 -5.79 14.31 7.20
CA GLU A 445 -5.22 14.93 6.00
C GLU A 445 -4.14 15.91 6.47
N ASP A 446 -2.96 15.92 5.84
CA ASP A 446 -1.88 16.83 6.21
C ASP A 446 -0.95 17.13 5.03
N SER A 447 -0.35 18.32 5.03
CA SER A 447 0.55 18.79 3.99
C SER A 447 1.91 18.06 4.00
N TYR A 448 2.48 17.84 2.82
CA TYR A 448 3.83 17.29 2.66
C TYR A 448 4.88 18.01 3.53
N TRP A 449 4.82 19.34 3.63
CA TRP A 449 5.77 20.13 4.42
C TRP A 449 5.60 19.94 5.93
N SER A 450 4.36 19.83 6.43
CA SER A 450 4.10 19.49 7.83
C SER A 450 4.65 18.11 8.17
N ARG A 451 4.41 17.12 7.29
CA ARG A 451 4.89 15.74 7.47
C ARG A 451 6.40 15.61 7.38
N LEU A 452 7.04 16.30 6.43
CA LEU A 452 8.51 16.40 6.34
C LEU A 452 9.10 17.05 7.60
N LYS A 453 8.51 18.15 8.07
CA LYS A 453 8.96 18.82 9.30
C LYS A 453 8.81 17.89 10.51
N LEU A 454 7.65 17.28 10.71
CA LEU A 454 7.40 16.33 11.80
C LEU A 454 8.44 15.22 11.82
N PHE A 455 8.72 14.63 10.65
CA PHE A 455 9.68 13.53 10.51
C PHE A 455 11.12 13.98 10.77
N LEU A 456 11.53 15.18 10.32
CA LEU A 456 12.85 15.73 10.61
C LEU A 456 13.02 16.14 12.07
N ASP A 457 11.98 16.70 12.70
CA ASP A 457 12.00 17.14 14.11
C ASP A 457 12.01 15.94 15.06
N LYS A 458 11.23 14.87 14.76
CA LYS A 458 11.07 13.67 15.59
C LYS A 458 11.79 12.42 15.04
N TYR A 459 12.81 12.56 14.20
CA TYR A 459 13.47 11.42 13.54
C TYR A 459 13.92 10.33 14.52
N GLU A 460 14.58 10.71 15.63
CA GLU A 460 15.08 9.76 16.63
C GLU A 460 13.94 8.95 17.26
N GLU A 461 12.84 9.62 17.64
CA GLU A 461 11.63 9.00 18.20
C GLU A 461 10.96 8.03 17.21
N LEU A 462 10.85 8.45 15.94
CA LEU A 462 10.06 7.74 14.92
C LEU A 462 10.83 6.64 14.19
N MET A 463 12.16 6.75 14.08
CA MET A 463 12.99 5.87 13.25
C MET A 463 14.10 5.15 14.00
N VAL A 464 14.56 5.66 15.14
CA VAL A 464 15.67 5.07 15.89
C VAL A 464 15.15 4.34 17.14
N HIS A 465 14.41 5.05 18.00
CA HIS A 465 13.87 4.54 19.25
C HIS A 465 12.50 3.83 19.12
N ALA A 466 11.81 3.96 17.99
CA ALA A 466 10.62 3.17 17.70
C ALA A 466 10.92 1.67 17.83
N PRO A 467 9.92 0.81 18.16
CA PRO A 467 10.10 -0.65 18.20
C PRO A 467 10.75 -1.21 16.93
N PRO A 468 11.48 -2.34 17.00
CA PRO A 468 12.03 -3.00 15.82
C PRO A 468 10.87 -3.42 14.90
N ILE A 469 10.94 -2.97 13.65
CA ILE A 469 9.95 -3.27 12.62
C ILE A 469 10.38 -4.58 11.98
N SER A 470 9.51 -5.58 12.00
CA SER A 470 9.92 -6.98 11.85
C SER A 470 10.34 -7.35 10.43
N GLU A 471 9.92 -6.60 9.41
CA GLU A 471 10.25 -6.87 8.01
C GLU A 471 10.50 -5.57 7.24
N LEU A 472 11.59 -5.56 6.46
CA LEU A 472 11.97 -4.46 5.59
C LEU A 472 11.28 -4.64 4.23
N VAL A 473 10.05 -4.14 4.10
CA VAL A 473 9.22 -4.38 2.91
C VAL A 473 9.53 -3.38 1.80
N GLY A 474 10.05 -3.89 0.68
CA GLY A 474 9.97 -3.20 -0.60
C GLY A 474 8.57 -3.35 -1.19
N ILE A 475 8.06 -2.24 -1.75
CA ILE A 475 6.72 -2.09 -2.35
C ILE A 475 5.58 -2.00 -1.31
N GLN A 476 5.30 -0.77 -0.89
CA GLN A 476 3.92 -0.25 -0.86
C GLN A 476 3.51 0.14 -2.28
#